data_AF-A0AAV2R3B3-F1
#
_entry.id   AF-A0AAV2R3B3-F1
#
_cell.length_a   1.000
_cell.length_b   1.000
_cell.length_c   1.000
_cell.angle_alpha   90.00
_cell.angle_beta   90.00
_cell.angle_gamma   90.00
#
_symmetry.space_group_name_H-M   'P 1'
#
loop_
_entity.id
_entity.type
_entity.pdbx_description
1 polymer ?
#
loop_
_entity_poly.entity_id
_entity_poly.type
_entity_poly.pdbx_seq_one_letter_code
_entity_poly.pdbx_strand_id
1 'polypeptide(L)'
;GVIENKIQNLTIKLKSMEDTLFKLESMNSQVDSKLKLLSDNLAAANSQLDSKLNLLSDNLAAANSQLDSKLNLLSDNLAAANSQLDSKLNLLSDNLAAAANSQLDSKVKERKKILTDPHSELESNIKDARSCTAGFFRIGNQCFKLFTDSQRSWDSAKLKCQAEGLQQAEPNDPLTLRKYIIDNFG
;
A
#
# COMPACT_ATOMS: atom_id res chain seq x y z
N GLY A 1 -84.37 43.38 88.33
CA GLY A 1 -85.59 42.67 87.86
C GLY A 1 -85.26 41.64 86.78
N VAL A 2 -86.21 40.77 86.36
CA VAL A 2 -85.98 39.71 85.34
C VAL A 2 -85.33 40.22 84.04
N ILE A 3 -85.68 41.45 83.63
CA ILE A 3 -85.11 42.11 82.45
C ILE A 3 -83.60 42.40 82.62
N GLU A 4 -83.20 42.83 83.81
CA GLU A 4 -81.83 43.24 84.14
C GLU A 4 -80.85 42.06 84.09
N ASN A 5 -81.27 40.89 84.59
CA ASN A 5 -80.50 39.65 84.47
C ASN A 5 -80.35 39.20 83.01
N LYS A 6 -81.39 39.37 82.17
CA LYS A 6 -81.30 39.09 80.73
C LYS A 6 -80.30 40.01 80.04
N ILE A 7 -80.31 41.30 80.37
CA ILE A 7 -79.36 42.28 79.84
C ILE A 7 -77.94 41.89 80.21
N GLN A 8 -77.65 41.61 81.49
CA GLN A 8 -76.30 41.21 81.91
C GLN A 8 -75.80 39.94 81.20
N ASN A 9 -76.66 38.93 81.05
CA ASN A 9 -76.31 37.70 80.35
C ASN A 9 -75.99 37.98 78.86
N LEU A 10 -76.78 38.84 78.21
CA LEU A 10 -76.51 39.26 76.84
C LEU A 10 -75.18 40.04 76.73
N THR A 11 -74.87 40.93 77.68
CA THR A 11 -73.60 41.67 77.72
C THR A 11 -72.40 40.73 77.84
N ILE A 12 -72.47 39.71 78.70
CA ILE A 12 -71.40 38.70 78.85
C ILE A 12 -71.20 37.92 77.54
N LYS A 13 -72.31 37.50 76.89
CA LYS A 13 -72.25 36.82 75.60
C LYS A 13 -71.63 37.71 74.52
N LEU A 14 -71.98 39.00 74.48
CA LEU A 14 -71.42 39.96 73.53
C LEU A 14 -69.90 40.10 73.72
N LYS A 15 -69.45 40.28 74.98
CA LYS A 15 -68.03 40.36 75.33
C LYS A 15 -67.26 39.11 74.88
N SER A 16 -67.82 37.93 75.14
CA SER A 16 -67.25 36.66 74.70
C SER A 16 -67.15 36.56 73.18
N MET A 17 -68.18 37.01 72.45
CA MET A 17 -68.14 37.08 70.99
C MET A 17 -67.06 38.04 70.47
N GLU A 18 -66.92 39.22 71.07
CA GLU A 18 -65.86 40.19 70.73
C GLU A 18 -64.45 39.58 70.91
N ASP A 19 -64.20 38.88 72.02
CA ASP A 19 -62.92 38.21 72.27
C ASP A 19 -62.65 37.09 71.24
N THR A 20 -63.68 36.34 70.84
CA THR A 20 -63.53 35.32 69.80
C THR A 20 -63.25 35.92 68.44
N LEU A 21 -63.86 37.07 68.11
CA LEU A 21 -63.63 37.78 66.85
C LEU A 21 -62.18 38.25 66.78
N PHE A 22 -61.67 38.88 67.84
CA PHE A 22 -60.27 39.33 67.92
C PHE A 22 -59.28 38.17 67.74
N LYS A 23 -59.54 37.02 68.36
CA LYS A 23 -58.71 35.81 68.17
C LYS A 23 -58.75 35.31 66.73
N LEU A 24 -59.91 35.29 66.09
CA LEU A 24 -60.06 34.88 64.70
C LEU A 24 -59.31 35.81 63.75
N GLU A 25 -59.40 37.13 63.95
CA GLU A 25 -58.67 38.13 63.16
C GLU A 25 -57.14 37.95 63.30
N SER A 26 -56.66 37.75 64.52
CA SER A 26 -55.25 37.45 64.77
C SER A 26 -54.82 36.14 64.10
N MET A 27 -55.64 35.09 64.16
CA MET A 27 -55.36 33.82 63.50
C MET A 27 -55.33 33.97 61.98
N ASN A 28 -56.27 34.73 61.42
CA ASN A 28 -56.33 34.98 59.97
C ASN A 28 -55.07 35.68 59.48
N SER A 29 -54.63 36.73 60.19
CA SER A 29 -53.38 37.43 59.87
C SER A 29 -52.15 36.52 59.94
N GLN A 30 -52.09 35.62 60.93
CA GLN A 30 -51.01 34.63 61.01
C GLN A 30 -51.05 33.65 59.83
N VAL A 31 -52.22 33.17 59.43
CA VAL A 31 -52.38 32.29 58.28
C VAL A 31 -51.93 32.99 57.00
N ASP A 32 -52.36 34.24 56.77
CA ASP A 32 -51.95 35.02 55.60
C ASP A 32 -50.43 35.19 55.53
N SER A 33 -49.78 35.49 56.65
CA SER A 33 -48.33 35.63 56.72
C SER A 33 -47.60 34.32 56.39
N LYS A 34 -48.11 33.17 56.88
CA LYS A 34 -47.53 31.85 56.60
C LYS A 34 -47.75 31.42 55.16
N LEU A 35 -48.92 31.69 54.58
CA LEU A 35 -49.20 31.42 53.18
C LEU A 35 -48.28 32.23 52.25
N LYS A 36 -48.07 33.50 52.58
CA LYS A 36 -47.12 34.35 51.84
C LYS A 36 -45.69 33.80 51.90
N LEU A 37 -45.20 33.48 53.10
CA LEU A 37 -43.86 32.89 53.28
C LEU A 37 -43.70 31.56 52.53
N LEU A 38 -44.72 30.70 52.56
CA LEU A 38 -44.71 29.43 51.80
C LEU A 38 -44.67 29.68 50.29
N SER A 39 -45.46 30.64 49.80
CA SER A 39 -45.47 31.03 48.39
C SER A 39 -44.09 31.55 47.94
N ASP A 40 -43.49 32.44 48.72
CA ASP A 40 -42.17 33.02 48.42
C ASP A 40 -41.08 31.95 48.45
N ASN A 41 -41.11 31.04 49.44
CA ASN A 41 -40.17 29.93 49.53
C ASN A 41 -40.30 28.95 48.36
N LEU A 42 -41.52 28.64 47.92
CA LEU A 42 -41.77 27.78 46.78
C LEU A 42 -41.26 28.42 45.48
N ALA A 43 -41.50 29.71 45.29
CA ALA A 43 -40.99 30.46 44.14
C ALA A 43 -39.45 30.46 44.10
N ALA A 44 -38.80 30.69 45.25
CA ALA A 44 -37.34 30.63 45.35
C ALA A 44 -36.79 29.23 45.05
N ALA A 45 -37.42 28.18 45.59
CA ALA A 45 -37.03 26.80 45.32
C ALA A 45 -37.16 26.43 43.84
N ASN A 46 -38.25 26.84 43.18
CA ASN A 46 -38.43 26.63 41.74
C ASN A 46 -37.36 27.34 40.92
N SER A 47 -37.08 28.61 41.24
CA SER A 47 -36.03 29.37 40.54
C SER A 47 -34.64 28.74 40.70
N GLN A 48 -34.32 28.22 41.88
CA GLN A 48 -33.08 27.48 42.11
C GLN A 48 -33.03 26.17 41.31
N LEU A 49 -34.14 25.46 41.21
CA LEU A 49 -34.23 24.23 40.42
C LEU A 49 -34.02 24.53 38.93
N ASP A 50 -34.69 25.56 38.40
CA ASP A 50 -34.54 26.00 37.01
C ASP A 50 -33.08 26.37 36.69
N SER A 51 -32.43 27.14 37.56
CA SER A 51 -31.02 27.49 37.40
C SER A 51 -30.12 26.25 37.37
N LYS A 52 -30.36 25.27 38.25
CA LYS A 52 -29.59 24.01 38.27
C LYS A 52 -29.82 23.18 37.02
N LEU A 53 -31.06 23.10 36.54
CA LEU A 53 -31.41 22.36 35.32
C LEU A 53 -30.73 22.97 34.09
N ASN A 54 -30.72 24.31 33.98
CA ASN A 54 -30.04 25.01 32.90
C ASN A 54 -28.53 24.76 32.94
N LEU A 55 -27.90 24.90 34.11
CA LEU A 55 -26.47 24.60 34.27
C LEU A 55 -26.11 23.15 33.91
N LEU A 56 -26.95 22.19 34.29
CA LEU A 56 -26.76 20.80 33.91
C LEU A 56 -26.91 20.58 32.40
N SER A 57 -27.89 21.25 31.77
CA SER A 57 -28.09 21.21 30.33
C SER A 57 -26.88 21.76 29.57
N ASP A 58 -26.38 22.93 29.99
CA ASP A 58 -25.21 23.57 29.41
C ASP A 58 -23.94 22.70 29.56
N ASN A 59 -23.74 22.14 30.75
CA ASN A 59 -22.61 21.24 31.01
C ASN A 59 -22.67 19.97 30.15
N LEU A 60 -23.87 19.39 29.97
CA LEU A 60 -24.06 18.22 29.13
C LEU A 60 -23.79 18.55 27.65
N ALA A 61 -24.27 19.70 27.17
CA ALA A 61 -24.02 20.17 25.81
C ALA A 61 -22.51 20.39 25.56
N ALA A 62 -21.82 21.02 26.51
CA ALA A 62 -20.37 21.23 26.44
C ALA A 62 -19.61 19.90 26.43
N ALA A 63 -19.98 18.95 27.28
CA ALA A 63 -19.36 17.63 27.33
C ALA A 63 -19.55 16.85 26.01
N ASN A 64 -20.75 16.91 25.42
CA ASN A 64 -21.02 16.29 24.11
C ASN A 64 -20.17 16.93 23.00
N SER A 65 -20.10 18.26 22.94
CA SER A 65 -19.28 18.96 21.95
C SER A 65 -17.79 18.61 22.08
N GLN A 66 -17.28 18.48 23.30
CA GLN A 66 -15.90 18.02 23.54
C GLN A 66 -15.69 16.58 23.08
N LEU A 67 -16.65 15.70 23.31
CA LEU A 67 -16.58 14.31 22.85
C LEU A 67 -16.56 14.23 21.32
N ASP A 68 -17.45 14.98 20.65
CA ASP A 68 -17.50 15.05 19.18
C ASP A 68 -16.17 15.54 18.60
N SER A 69 -15.60 16.60 19.17
CA SER A 69 -14.30 17.13 18.75
C SER A 69 -13.19 16.07 18.89
N LYS A 70 -13.16 15.33 20.01
CA LYS A 70 -12.18 14.26 20.23
C LYS A 70 -12.36 13.10 19.26
N LEU A 71 -13.60 12.71 18.95
CA LEU A 71 -13.90 11.64 17.99
C LEU A 71 -13.45 12.03 16.58
N ASN A 72 -13.71 13.28 16.16
CA ASN A 72 -13.26 13.78 14.87
C ASN A 72 -11.73 13.77 14.76
N LEU A 73 -11.03 14.30 15.77
CA LEU A 73 -9.57 14.28 15.82
C LEU A 73 -9.00 12.86 15.77
N LEU A 74 -9.63 11.90 16.48
CA LEU A 74 -9.20 10.50 16.44
C LEU A 74 -9.40 9.88 15.05
N SER A 75 -10.54 10.18 14.40
CA SER A 75 -10.84 9.75 13.03
C SER A 75 -9.81 10.27 12.03
N ASP A 76 -9.50 11.56 12.10
CA ASP A 76 -8.52 12.21 11.23
C ASP A 76 -7.11 11.62 11.43
N ASN A 77 -6.70 11.42 12.69
CA ASN A 77 -5.42 10.81 13.01
C ASN A 77 -5.33 9.37 12.50
N LEU A 78 -6.41 8.59 12.61
CA LEU A 78 -6.45 7.22 12.11
C LEU A 78 -6.35 7.20 10.57
N ALA A 79 -7.07 8.08 9.88
CA ALA A 79 -6.99 8.22 8.43
C ALA A 79 -5.57 8.61 7.97
N ALA A 80 -4.93 9.56 8.66
CA ALA A 80 -3.56 9.96 8.37
C ALA A 80 -2.57 8.80 8.59
N ALA A 81 -2.71 8.06 9.69
CA ALA A 81 -1.86 6.90 9.97
C ALA A 81 -2.00 5.80 8.91
N ASN A 82 -3.23 5.50 8.47
CA ASN A 82 -3.48 4.53 7.40
C ASN A 82 -2.84 4.97 6.08
N SER A 83 -3.00 6.23 5.69
CA SER A 83 -2.38 6.77 4.47
C SER A 83 -0.85 6.68 4.51
N GLN A 84 -0.24 6.97 5.67
CA GLN A 84 1.21 6.80 5.85
C GLN A 84 1.64 5.34 5.75
N LEU A 85 0.85 4.41 6.30
CA LEU A 85 1.14 2.98 6.20
C LEU A 85 1.06 2.51 4.75
N ASP A 86 0.03 2.90 4.01
CA ASP A 86 -0.15 2.55 2.60
C ASP A 86 1.04 3.06 1.75
N SER A 87 1.46 4.31 1.97
CA SER A 87 2.62 4.88 1.29
C SER A 87 3.91 4.10 1.59
N LYS A 88 4.13 3.72 2.86
CA LYS A 88 5.29 2.90 3.25
C LYS A 88 5.25 1.50 2.64
N LEU A 89 4.08 0.86 2.60
CA LEU A 89 3.91 -0.45 1.98
C LEU A 89 4.19 -0.41 0.49
N ASN A 90 3.70 0.60 -0.21
CA ASN A 90 3.98 0.80 -1.64
C ASN A 90 5.49 0.99 -1.90
N LEU A 91 6.14 1.87 -1.12
CA LEU A 91 7.59 2.07 -1.23
C LEU A 91 8.39 0.79 -0.95
N LEU A 92 7.99 0.00 0.05
CA LEU A 92 8.63 -1.29 0.34
C LEU A 92 8.44 -2.27 -0.81
N SER A 93 7.24 -2.34 -1.39
CA SER A 93 6.93 -3.19 -2.54
C SER A 93 7.79 -2.82 -3.75
N ASP A 94 7.86 -1.52 -4.09
CA ASP A 94 8.65 -1.01 -5.21
C ASP A 94 10.14 -1.29 -5.01
N ASN A 95 10.67 -1.06 -3.81
CA ASN A 95 12.06 -1.34 -3.48
C ASN A 95 12.38 -2.83 -3.57
N LEU A 96 11.47 -3.70 -3.10
CA LEU A 96 11.64 -5.15 -3.20
C LEU A 96 11.65 -5.61 -4.66
N ALA A 97 10.73 -5.09 -5.49
CA ALA A 97 10.67 -5.38 -6.91
C ALA A 97 11.95 -4.91 -7.64
N ALA A 98 12.42 -3.69 -7.36
CA ALA A 98 13.64 -3.15 -7.92
C ALA A 98 14.88 -3.98 -7.53
N ALA A 99 15.00 -4.37 -6.25
CA ALA A 99 16.09 -5.20 -5.77
C ALA A 99 16.09 -6.59 -6.43
N ALA A 100 14.92 -7.22 -6.54
CA ALA A 100 14.76 -8.51 -7.20
C ALA A 100 15.15 -8.46 -8.68
N ASN A 101 14.68 -7.44 -9.41
CA ASN A 101 15.03 -7.24 -10.82
C ASN A 101 16.53 -6.99 -11.01
N SER A 102 17.14 -6.14 -10.19
CA SER A 102 18.58 -5.90 -10.26
C SER A 102 19.39 -7.17 -9.99
N GLN A 103 18.96 -8.00 -9.05
CA GLN A 103 19.61 -9.27 -8.75
C GLN A 103 19.46 -10.26 -9.92
N LEU A 104 18.27 -10.31 -10.53
CA LEU A 104 18.00 -11.16 -11.69
C LEU A 104 18.84 -10.71 -12.90
N ASP A 105 18.89 -9.41 -13.19
CA ASP A 105 19.69 -8.84 -14.27
C ASP A 105 21.18 -9.18 -14.13
N SER A 106 21.72 -9.06 -12.91
CA SER A 106 23.10 -9.46 -12.62
C SER A 106 23.32 -10.95 -12.92
N LYS A 107 22.42 -11.82 -12.47
CA LYS A 107 22.51 -13.27 -12.70
C LYS A 107 22.35 -13.64 -14.17
N VAL A 108 21.48 -12.95 -14.91
CA VAL A 108 21.30 -13.14 -16.36
C VAL A 108 22.57 -12.72 -17.10
N LYS A 109 23.17 -11.58 -16.77
CA LYS A 109 24.45 -11.14 -17.35
C LYS A 109 25.57 -12.14 -17.08
N GLU A 110 25.69 -12.62 -15.84
CA GLU A 110 26.68 -13.63 -15.46
C GLU A 110 26.50 -14.93 -16.25
N ARG A 111 25.28 -15.47 -16.31
CA ARG A 111 24.98 -16.67 -17.10
C ARG A 111 25.23 -16.47 -18.59
N LYS A 112 24.89 -15.31 -19.15
CA LYS A 112 25.14 -15.00 -20.56
C LYS A 112 26.65 -15.05 -20.87
N LYS A 113 27.49 -14.50 -19.98
CA LYS A 113 28.95 -14.58 -20.13
C LYS A 113 29.43 -16.04 -20.16
N ILE A 114 28.97 -16.85 -19.20
CA ILE A 114 29.29 -18.30 -19.14
C ILE A 114 28.90 -19.04 -20.42
N LEU A 115 27.81 -18.65 -21.08
CA LEU A 115 27.39 -19.27 -22.36
C LEU A 115 28.17 -18.75 -23.58
N THR A 116 28.56 -17.47 -23.58
CA THR A 116 29.12 -16.82 -24.77
C THR A 116 30.60 -17.18 -24.96
N ASP A 117 31.38 -17.21 -23.88
CA ASP A 117 32.83 -17.47 -23.95
C ASP A 117 33.13 -18.87 -24.55
N PRO A 118 32.52 -19.98 -24.09
CA PRO A 118 32.76 -21.31 -24.66
C PRO A 118 32.16 -21.48 -26.05
N HIS A 119 31.08 -20.77 -26.36
CA HIS A 119 30.49 -20.82 -27.70
C HIS A 119 31.43 -20.21 -28.74
N SER A 120 32.02 -19.05 -28.44
CA SER A 120 33.03 -18.42 -29.31
C SER A 120 34.27 -19.31 -29.47
N GLU A 121 34.72 -19.95 -28.39
CA GLU A 121 35.84 -20.89 -28.44
C GLU A 121 35.51 -22.12 -29.30
N LEU A 122 34.31 -22.69 -29.15
CA LEU A 122 33.83 -23.79 -29.97
C LEU A 122 33.73 -23.40 -31.46
N GLU A 123 33.21 -22.21 -31.75
CA GLU A 123 33.14 -21.71 -33.13
C GLU A 123 34.53 -21.54 -33.76
N SER A 124 35.51 -21.01 -33.02
CA SER A 124 36.90 -20.91 -33.48
C SER A 124 37.47 -22.29 -33.74
N ASN A 125 37.33 -23.21 -32.78
CA ASN A 125 37.81 -24.58 -32.91
C ASN A 125 37.20 -25.30 -34.12
N ILE A 126 35.91 -25.07 -34.42
CA ILE A 126 35.26 -25.62 -35.62
C ILE A 126 35.77 -24.95 -36.90
N LYS A 127 36.02 -23.65 -36.91
CA LYS A 127 36.60 -22.94 -38.06
C LYS A 127 38.01 -23.44 -38.37
N ASP A 128 38.83 -23.58 -37.33
CA ASP A 128 40.19 -24.12 -37.44
C ASP A 128 40.17 -25.56 -37.95
N ALA A 129 39.27 -26.40 -37.43
CA ALA A 129 39.07 -27.77 -37.92
C ALA A 129 38.52 -27.84 -39.37
N ARG A 130 37.93 -26.76 -39.89
CA ARG A 130 37.38 -26.68 -41.25
C ARG A 130 38.30 -26.00 -42.25
N SER A 131 39.38 -25.35 -41.80
CA SER A 131 40.30 -24.62 -42.66
C SER A 131 41.34 -25.56 -43.27
N CYS A 132 41.61 -25.41 -44.56
CA CYS A 132 42.72 -26.06 -45.23
C CYS A 132 43.98 -25.21 -45.08
N THR A 133 45.16 -25.84 -45.07
CA THR A 133 46.45 -25.14 -45.10
C THR A 133 46.54 -24.22 -46.33
N ALA A 134 47.25 -23.10 -46.21
CA ALA A 134 47.43 -22.15 -47.31
C ALA A 134 47.88 -22.85 -48.61
N GLY A 135 47.23 -22.51 -49.72
CA GLY A 135 47.46 -23.16 -51.03
C GLY A 135 46.60 -24.40 -51.29
N PHE A 136 45.71 -24.78 -50.36
CA PHE A 136 44.69 -25.81 -50.56
C PHE A 136 43.29 -25.18 -50.57
N PHE A 137 42.41 -25.72 -51.42
CA PHE A 137 40.98 -25.41 -51.43
C PHE A 137 40.18 -26.61 -50.91
N ARG A 138 38.98 -26.36 -50.38
CA ARG A 138 38.17 -27.40 -49.73
C ARG A 138 36.99 -27.81 -50.59
N ILE A 139 36.76 -29.12 -50.72
CA ILE A 139 35.51 -29.68 -51.26
C ILE A 139 35.01 -30.74 -50.27
N GLY A 140 33.79 -30.56 -49.76
CA GLY A 140 33.27 -31.36 -48.65
C GLY A 140 34.15 -31.23 -47.39
N ASN A 141 34.64 -32.37 -46.90
CA ASN A 141 35.58 -32.46 -45.77
C ASN A 141 37.02 -32.77 -46.19
N GLN A 142 37.37 -32.60 -47.48
CA GLN A 142 38.71 -32.86 -48.01
C GLN A 142 39.35 -31.56 -48.52
N CYS A 143 40.65 -31.43 -48.26
CA CYS A 143 41.50 -30.35 -48.75
C CYS A 143 42.27 -30.83 -49.99
N PHE A 144 42.24 -30.03 -51.05
CA PHE A 144 42.85 -30.32 -52.33
C PHE A 144 43.81 -29.21 -52.72
N LYS A 145 44.90 -29.56 -53.41
CA LYS A 145 45.83 -28.60 -54.02
C LYS A 145 45.92 -28.92 -55.50
N LEU A 146 45.71 -27.90 -56.33
CA LEU A 146 45.82 -28.01 -57.78
C LEU A 146 47.18 -27.47 -58.21
N PHE A 147 47.89 -28.25 -59.02
CA PHE A 147 49.14 -27.85 -59.65
C PHE A 147 48.86 -27.53 -61.12
N THR A 148 49.03 -26.27 -61.52
CA THR A 148 48.79 -25.77 -62.89
C THR A 148 50.09 -25.40 -63.62
N ASP A 149 51.23 -25.70 -63.01
CA ASP A 149 52.57 -25.34 -63.50
C ASP A 149 52.98 -26.10 -64.78
N SER A 150 52.58 -27.36 -64.90
CA SER A 150 52.75 -28.13 -66.14
C SER A 150 51.76 -29.28 -66.27
N GLN A 151 51.37 -29.55 -67.51
CA GLN A 151 50.54 -30.71 -67.84
C GLN A 151 51.37 -31.99 -67.70
N ARG A 152 50.87 -32.94 -66.90
CA ARG A 152 51.58 -34.18 -66.55
C ARG A 152 50.76 -35.41 -66.90
N SER A 153 51.43 -36.53 -67.19
CA SER A 153 50.79 -37.84 -67.21
C SER A 153 50.35 -38.24 -65.79
N TRP A 154 49.46 -39.22 -65.68
CA TRP A 154 48.91 -39.68 -64.40
C TRP A 154 50.01 -40.08 -63.40
N ASP A 155 51.00 -40.86 -63.83
CA ASP A 155 52.13 -41.29 -62.99
C ASP A 155 53.03 -40.11 -62.59
N SER A 156 53.27 -39.17 -63.50
CA SER A 156 54.09 -37.98 -63.22
C SER A 156 53.40 -37.00 -62.27
N ALA A 157 52.07 -36.89 -62.35
CA ALA A 157 51.27 -36.10 -61.41
C ALA A 157 51.28 -36.73 -60.01
N LYS A 158 51.18 -38.06 -59.92
CA LYS A 158 51.30 -38.80 -58.65
C LYS A 158 52.64 -38.56 -57.97
N LEU A 159 53.74 -38.66 -58.72
CA LEU A 159 55.09 -38.38 -58.20
C LEU A 159 55.25 -36.93 -57.75
N LYS A 160 54.66 -35.95 -58.47
CA LYS A 160 54.69 -34.54 -58.04
C LYS A 160 53.93 -34.33 -56.72
N CYS A 161 52.76 -34.94 -56.53
CA CYS A 161 52.07 -34.90 -55.24
C CYS A 161 52.97 -35.47 -54.13
N GLN A 162 53.57 -36.65 -54.34
CA GLN A 162 54.43 -37.31 -53.35
C GLN A 162 55.69 -36.49 -53.01
N ALA A 163 56.29 -35.82 -54.00
CA ALA A 163 57.44 -34.94 -53.79
C ALA A 163 57.14 -33.73 -52.89
N GLU A 164 55.87 -33.29 -52.84
CA GLU A 164 55.38 -32.24 -51.94
C GLU A 164 54.86 -32.80 -50.60
N GLY A 165 55.07 -34.10 -50.33
CA GLY A 165 54.55 -34.78 -49.15
C GLY A 165 53.03 -35.03 -49.20
N LEU A 166 52.42 -34.97 -50.38
CA LEU A 166 51.00 -35.14 -50.62
C LEU A 166 50.71 -36.48 -51.30
N GLN A 167 49.43 -36.85 -51.37
CA GLN A 167 48.95 -37.98 -52.14
C GLN A 167 48.09 -37.51 -53.31
N GLN A 168 47.98 -38.36 -54.33
CA GLN A 168 47.07 -38.10 -55.43
C GLN A 168 45.63 -38.01 -54.90
N ALA A 169 44.87 -37.05 -55.41
CA ALA A 169 43.54 -36.77 -54.91
C ALA A 169 42.59 -37.96 -55.19
N GLU A 170 42.00 -38.50 -54.13
CA GLU A 170 40.88 -39.44 -54.18
C GLU A 170 39.65 -38.74 -53.59
N PRO A 171 38.88 -38.01 -54.42
CA PRO A 171 37.76 -37.21 -53.94
C PRO A 171 36.57 -38.10 -53.57
N ASN A 172 36.00 -37.84 -52.40
CA ASN A 172 34.73 -38.43 -51.96
C ASN A 172 33.56 -37.93 -52.83
N ASP A 173 33.69 -36.74 -53.42
CA ASP A 173 32.74 -36.16 -54.38
C ASP A 173 33.49 -35.70 -55.64
N PRO A 174 33.75 -36.62 -56.59
CA PRO A 174 34.48 -36.30 -57.81
C PRO A 174 33.73 -35.33 -58.73
N LEU A 175 32.39 -35.30 -58.68
CA LEU A 175 31.58 -34.44 -59.54
C LEU A 175 31.69 -32.97 -59.11
N THR A 176 31.55 -32.72 -57.81
CA THR A 176 31.70 -31.37 -57.26
C THR A 176 33.14 -30.88 -57.40
N LEU A 177 34.15 -31.72 -57.15
CA LEU A 177 35.55 -31.35 -57.35
C LEU A 177 35.83 -30.98 -58.81
N ARG A 178 35.39 -31.81 -59.76
CA ARG A 178 35.58 -31.54 -61.20
C ARG A 178 34.93 -30.22 -61.61
N LYS A 179 33.69 -29.99 -61.19
CA LYS A 179 32.98 -28.74 -61.48
C LYS A 179 33.73 -27.53 -60.93
N TYR A 180 34.17 -27.59 -59.68
CA TYR A 180 34.93 -26.50 -59.06
C TYR A 180 36.23 -26.18 -59.80
N ILE A 181 36.98 -27.21 -60.19
CA ILE A 181 38.23 -27.03 -60.95
C ILE A 181 37.96 -26.33 -62.29
N ILE A 182 36.92 -26.74 -63.01
CA ILE A 182 36.52 -26.11 -64.28
C ILE A 182 36.12 -24.65 -64.03
N ASP A 183 35.19 -24.41 -63.10
CA ASP A 183 34.63 -23.08 -62.89
C ASP A 183 35.66 -22.03 -62.40
N ASN A 184 36.77 -22.46 -61.77
CA ASN A 184 37.74 -21.55 -61.14
C ASN A 184 39.13 -21.55 -61.78
N PHE A 185 39.50 -22.60 -62.53
CA PHE A 185 40.85 -22.79 -63.06
C PHE A 185 40.86 -23.25 -64.53
N GLY A 186 39.71 -23.40 -65.18
CA GLY A 186 39.57 -23.99 -66.52
C GLY A 186 38.65 -23.22 -67.45
#